data_AF-A0A1J4J675-F1
#
_entry.id   AF-A0A1J4J675-F1
#
_cell.length_a   1.000
_cell.length_b   1.000
_cell.length_c   1.000
_cell.angle_alpha   90.00
_cell.angle_beta   90.00
_cell.angle_gamma   90.00
#
_symmetry.space_group_name_H-M   'P 1'
#
loop_
_entity.id
_entity.type
_entity.pdbx_description
1 polymer ?
#
loop_
_entity_poly.entity_id
_entity_poly.type
_entity_poly.pdbx_seq_one_letter_code
_entity_poly.pdbx_strand_id
1 'polypeptide(L)'
;MNVDWSNLNNYQVGVHQNCPITLKRSHNGFSLTTKDQITHQVYCSALNFQKNVITNRFTQALAENILMAEYRATILAAWDNSEKFPIYKGSKKCFLTLLGGGVFRNPFEIICRAISSCKDIIEGSGLDVYVVCFDDFCFNKTYPYLNKTIRETGGSIIEA
;
A
#
# COMPACT_ATOMS: atom_id res chain seq x y z
N MET A 1 28.86 -7.66 -3.48
CA MET A 1 28.23 -6.46 -2.89
C MET A 1 27.56 -6.90 -1.61
N ASN A 2 27.95 -6.36 -0.43
CA ASN A 2 27.39 -6.76 0.85
C ASN A 2 26.21 -5.84 1.18
N VAL A 3 25.03 -6.17 0.68
CA VAL A 3 23.81 -5.39 0.90
C VAL A 3 23.08 -5.96 2.11
N ASP A 4 22.80 -5.11 3.10
CA ASP A 4 21.90 -5.47 4.18
C ASP A 4 20.45 -5.31 3.72
N TRP A 5 19.84 -6.43 3.32
CA TRP A 5 18.46 -6.51 2.87
C TRP A 5 17.43 -6.33 4.00
N SER A 6 17.85 -6.22 5.26
CA SER A 6 16.96 -5.97 6.39
C SER A 6 16.85 -4.50 6.76
N ASN A 7 17.82 -3.68 6.35
CA ASN A 7 17.79 -2.24 6.59
C ASN A 7 16.81 -1.55 5.65
N LEU A 8 15.67 -1.11 6.19
CA LEU A 8 14.61 -0.47 5.42
C LEU A 8 15.00 0.87 4.78
N ASN A 9 16.08 1.50 5.25
CA ASN A 9 16.59 2.73 4.65
C ASN A 9 17.30 2.50 3.30
N ASN A 10 17.54 1.24 2.92
CA ASN A 10 18.11 0.89 1.62
C ASN A 10 17.07 0.88 0.49
N TYR A 11 15.78 1.04 0.82
CA TYR A 11 14.68 1.04 -0.14
C TYR A 11 14.13 2.45 -0.32
N GLN A 12 13.80 2.78 -1.56
CA GLN A 12 13.26 4.09 -1.95
C GLN A 12 12.01 3.89 -2.79
N VAL A 13 11.05 4.80 -2.63
CA VAL A 13 9.83 4.88 -3.45
C VAL A 13 9.76 6.21 -4.17
N GLY A 14 9.14 6.23 -5.35
CA GLY A 14 8.81 7.48 -6.02
C GLY A 14 7.51 8.05 -5.44
N VAL A 15 7.47 9.35 -5.14
CA VAL A 15 6.26 10.02 -4.64
C VAL A 15 5.86 11.14 -5.59
N HIS A 16 4.65 11.06 -6.13
CA HIS A 16 4.02 12.15 -6.86
C HIS A 16 2.98 12.82 -5.95
N GLN A 17 3.05 14.14 -5.86
CA GLN A 17 2.17 14.94 -5.01
C GLN A 17 1.41 15.97 -5.84
N ASN A 18 0.21 16.35 -5.37
CA ASN A 18 -0.61 17.40 -5.95
C ASN A 18 -0.94 17.15 -7.45
N CYS A 19 -1.26 15.91 -7.80
CA CYS A 19 -1.56 15.52 -9.18
C CYS A 19 -3.06 15.58 -9.45
N PRO A 20 -3.53 16.40 -10.42
CA PRO A 20 -4.93 16.37 -10.86
C PRO A 20 -5.29 15.04 -11.52
N ILE A 21 -6.43 14.48 -11.13
CA ILE A 21 -7.03 13.34 -11.82
C ILE A 21 -7.81 13.86 -13.01
N THR A 22 -7.39 13.47 -14.22
CA THR A 22 -8.04 13.90 -15.48
C THR A 22 -8.94 12.83 -16.08
N LEU A 23 -8.78 11.56 -15.68
CA LEU A 23 -9.52 10.42 -16.21
C LEU A 23 -10.29 9.70 -15.10
N LYS A 24 -11.45 9.16 -15.45
CA LYS A 24 -12.23 8.22 -14.64
C LYS A 24 -12.56 6.97 -15.43
N ARG A 25 -12.82 5.86 -14.73
CA ARG A 25 -13.36 4.65 -15.35
C ARG A 25 -14.79 4.91 -15.84
N SER A 26 -15.11 4.43 -17.04
CA SER A 26 -16.44 4.46 -17.66
C SER A 26 -16.85 3.03 -18.02
N HIS A 27 -18.11 2.85 -18.48
CA HIS A 27 -18.61 1.53 -18.85
C HIS A 27 -17.73 0.83 -19.92
N ASN A 28 -17.17 1.62 -20.85
CA ASN A 28 -16.36 1.14 -21.97
C ASN A 28 -14.93 1.70 -21.96
N GLY A 29 -14.27 1.72 -20.79
CA GLY A 29 -12.87 2.13 -20.66
C GLY A 29 -12.67 3.36 -19.78
N PHE A 30 -12.12 4.44 -20.35
CA PHE A 30 -11.81 5.67 -19.62
C PHE A 30 -12.51 6.87 -20.27
N SER A 31 -12.91 7.85 -19.46
CA SER A 31 -13.41 9.14 -19.93
C SER A 31 -12.83 10.27 -19.09
N LEU A 32 -12.87 11.49 -19.62
CA LEU A 32 -12.47 12.68 -18.86
C LEU A 32 -13.38 12.85 -17.64
N THR A 33 -12.78 13.22 -16.51
CA THR A 33 -13.53 13.63 -15.33
C THR A 33 -13.73 15.14 -15.32
N THR A 34 -14.87 15.58 -14.80
CA THR A 34 -15.14 16.99 -14.51
C THR A 34 -14.94 17.32 -13.04
N LYS A 35 -14.56 16.32 -12.22
CA LYS A 35 -14.27 16.52 -10.80
C LYS A 35 -12.89 17.12 -10.63
N ASP A 36 -12.82 18.17 -9.83
CA ASP A 36 -11.56 18.71 -9.34
C ASP A 36 -11.03 17.82 -8.20
N GLN A 37 -10.39 16.72 -8.59
CA GLN A 37 -9.81 15.75 -7.68
C GLN A 37 -8.29 15.76 -7.81
N ILE A 38 -7.63 15.88 -6.66
CA ILE A 38 -6.18 15.82 -6.54
C ILE A 38 -5.83 14.50 -5.85
N THR A 39 -4.72 13.89 -6.27
CA THR A 39 -4.18 12.69 -5.65
C THR A 39 -2.69 12.82 -5.37
N HIS A 40 -2.24 11.98 -4.44
CA HIS A 40 -0.84 11.76 -4.12
C HIS A 40 -0.62 10.26 -4.30
N GLN A 41 0.37 9.89 -5.11
CA GLN A 41 0.62 8.49 -5.49
C GLN A 41 2.04 8.11 -5.12
N VAL A 42 2.19 6.91 -4.57
CA VAL A 42 3.48 6.32 -4.26
C VAL A 42 3.71 5.15 -5.21
N TYR A 43 4.83 5.21 -5.92
CA TYR A 43 5.24 4.18 -6.88
C TYR A 43 6.09 3.14 -6.17
N CYS A 44 5.52 1.95 -6.08
CA CYS A 44 6.06 0.80 -5.39
C CYS A 44 6.35 -0.34 -6.36
N SER A 45 6.99 -1.40 -5.88
CA SER A 45 7.44 -2.54 -6.66
C SER A 45 7.18 -3.85 -5.92
N ALA A 46 7.11 -4.97 -6.63
CA ALA A 46 6.98 -6.27 -5.98
C ALA A 46 7.75 -7.33 -6.74
N LEU A 47 8.24 -8.34 -6.02
CA LEU A 47 8.87 -9.51 -6.61
C LEU A 47 7.83 -10.36 -7.35
N ASN A 48 8.16 -10.81 -8.55
CA ASN A 48 7.25 -11.65 -9.35
C ASN A 48 7.48 -13.14 -9.07
N PHE A 49 6.82 -13.66 -8.04
CA PHE A 49 6.85 -15.09 -7.66
C PHE A 49 6.12 -16.00 -8.65
N GLN A 50 5.28 -15.45 -9.54
CA GLN A 50 4.62 -16.26 -10.56
C GLN A 50 5.58 -16.78 -11.64
N LYS A 51 6.63 -16.02 -11.98
CA LYS A 51 7.50 -16.35 -13.13
C LYS A 51 8.99 -16.15 -12.91
N ASN A 52 9.40 -15.11 -12.17
CA ASN A 52 10.78 -14.62 -12.22
C ASN A 52 11.59 -14.89 -10.96
N VAL A 53 10.93 -15.29 -9.87
CA VAL A 53 11.53 -15.43 -8.55
C VAL A 53 11.44 -16.87 -8.09
N ILE A 54 12.57 -17.46 -7.73
CA ILE A 54 12.61 -18.77 -7.08
C ILE A 54 12.12 -18.60 -5.65
N THR A 55 11.04 -19.29 -5.29
CA THR A 55 10.51 -19.26 -3.93
C THR A 55 11.44 -20.00 -2.97
N ASN A 56 12.06 -19.26 -2.05
CA ASN A 56 12.85 -19.80 -0.94
C ASN A 56 12.81 -18.81 0.23
N ARG A 57 13.44 -19.18 1.36
CA ARG A 57 13.45 -18.33 2.57
C ARG A 57 14.04 -16.94 2.32
N PHE A 58 15.10 -16.86 1.53
CA PHE A 58 15.75 -15.59 1.22
C PHE A 58 14.84 -14.69 0.38
N THR A 59 14.24 -15.19 -0.69
CA THR A 59 13.38 -14.39 -1.57
C THR A 59 12.08 -13.97 -0.89
N GLN A 60 11.53 -14.79 -0.01
CA GLN A 60 10.38 -14.42 0.83
C GLN A 60 10.73 -13.32 1.83
N ALA A 61 11.86 -13.45 2.54
CA ALA A 61 12.31 -12.41 3.47
C ALA A 61 12.61 -11.09 2.75
N LEU A 62 13.25 -11.15 1.58
CA LEU A 62 13.50 -9.98 0.74
C LEU A 62 12.18 -9.32 0.29
N ALA A 63 11.19 -10.10 -0.16
CA ALA A 63 9.88 -9.58 -0.52
C ALA A 63 9.21 -8.88 0.67
N GLU A 64 9.26 -9.47 1.85
CA GLU A 64 8.70 -8.89 3.07
C GLU A 64 9.36 -7.54 3.41
N ASN A 65 10.68 -7.45 3.33
CA ASN A 65 11.41 -6.21 3.61
C ASN A 65 11.12 -5.10 2.58
N ILE A 66 11.06 -5.45 1.28
CA ILE A 66 10.65 -4.52 0.22
C ILE A 66 9.25 -3.98 0.52
N LEU A 67 8.27 -4.87 0.72
CA LEU A 67 6.88 -4.48 0.96
C LEU A 67 6.75 -3.66 2.25
N MET A 68 7.45 -4.03 3.32
CA MET A 68 7.41 -3.29 4.58
C MET A 68 7.99 -1.88 4.41
N ALA A 69 9.11 -1.72 3.70
CA ALA A 69 9.67 -0.41 3.42
C ALA A 69 8.72 0.45 2.56
N GLU A 70 8.09 -0.13 1.55
CA GLU A 70 7.17 0.56 0.64
C GLU A 70 5.86 0.96 1.33
N TYR A 71 5.27 0.09 2.16
CA TYR A 71 4.09 0.43 2.96
C TYR A 71 4.42 1.53 3.98
N ARG A 72 5.55 1.41 4.69
CA ARG A 72 5.99 2.43 5.63
C ARG A 72 6.21 3.77 4.94
N ALA A 73 6.88 3.78 3.79
CA ALA A 73 7.11 5.00 3.02
C ALA A 73 5.79 5.60 2.49
N THR A 74 4.84 4.76 2.11
CA THR A 74 3.50 5.20 1.68
C THR A 74 2.74 5.90 2.81
N ILE A 75 2.77 5.33 4.02
CA ILE A 75 2.12 5.91 5.20
C ILE A 75 2.81 7.22 5.59
N LEU A 76 4.15 7.26 5.58
CA LEU A 76 4.92 8.50 5.82
C LEU A 76 4.58 9.59 4.81
N ALA A 77 4.48 9.25 3.53
CA ALA A 77 4.12 10.20 2.48
C ALA A 77 2.68 10.70 2.63
N ALA A 78 1.75 9.84 3.05
CA ALA A 78 0.38 10.22 3.36
C ALA A 78 0.29 11.12 4.60
N TRP A 79 1.11 10.87 5.61
CA TRP A 79 1.18 11.71 6.81
C TRP A 79 1.78 13.09 6.49
N ASP A 80 2.89 13.14 5.76
CA ASP A 80 3.45 14.41 5.26
C ASP A 80 2.41 15.19 4.43
N ASN A 81 1.61 14.47 3.63
CA ASN A 81 0.51 15.06 2.88
C ASN A 81 -0.62 15.63 3.77
N SER A 82 -1.00 14.93 4.85
CA SER A 82 -2.04 15.42 5.76
C SER A 82 -1.64 16.71 6.46
N GLU A 83 -0.36 16.86 6.78
CA GLU A 83 0.20 18.07 7.40
C GLU A 83 0.37 19.21 6.39
N LYS A 84 0.80 18.92 5.16
CA LYS A 84 1.01 19.94 4.13
C LYS A 84 -0.30 20.51 3.58
N PHE A 85 -1.34 19.69 3.48
CA PHE A 85 -2.60 20.09 2.86
C PHE A 85 -3.83 19.81 3.74
N PRO A 86 -3.90 20.36 4.97
CA PRO A 86 -4.91 20.01 5.97
C PRO A 86 -6.32 20.47 5.58
N ILE A 87 -6.44 21.41 4.64
CA ILE A 87 -7.74 21.95 4.18
C ILE A 87 -8.52 20.96 3.30
N TYR A 88 -7.84 19.99 2.65
CA TYR A 88 -8.52 19.01 1.82
C TYR A 88 -8.95 17.82 2.66
N LYS A 89 -10.26 17.51 2.63
CA LYS A 89 -10.86 16.39 3.36
C LYS A 89 -10.22 15.03 3.03
N GLY A 90 -9.62 14.90 1.84
CA GLY A 90 -8.95 13.68 1.40
C GLY A 90 -7.54 13.50 1.98
N SER A 91 -6.90 14.55 2.50
CA SER A 91 -5.46 14.49 2.85
C SER A 91 -5.15 13.54 4.00
N LYS A 92 -6.13 13.22 4.84
CA LYS A 92 -5.99 12.23 5.92
C LYS A 92 -6.23 10.78 5.48
N LYS A 93 -6.65 10.55 4.24
CA LYS A 93 -6.99 9.20 3.74
C LYS A 93 -5.78 8.56 3.09
N CYS A 94 -5.40 7.38 3.57
CA CYS A 94 -4.33 6.57 3.00
C CYS A 94 -4.91 5.25 2.47
N PHE A 95 -4.71 4.97 1.19
CA PHE A 95 -5.19 3.74 0.56
C PHE A 95 -4.00 2.83 0.25
N LEU A 96 -3.98 1.65 0.86
CA LEU A 96 -2.97 0.63 0.68
C LEU A 96 -3.55 -0.48 -0.20
N THR A 97 -2.89 -0.78 -1.31
CA THR A 97 -3.25 -1.94 -2.15
C THR A 97 -2.43 -3.16 -1.74
N LEU A 98 -2.88 -4.36 -2.08
CA LEU A 98 -2.16 -5.61 -1.81
C LEU A 98 -1.04 -5.81 -2.83
N LEU A 99 0.08 -5.11 -2.63
CA LEU A 99 1.21 -5.02 -3.55
C LEU A 99 1.70 -6.43 -3.92
N GLY A 100 1.67 -6.72 -5.22
CA GLY A 100 2.09 -8.01 -5.76
C GLY A 100 1.17 -9.21 -5.48
N GLY A 101 0.05 -9.05 -4.77
CA GLY A 101 -0.88 -10.14 -4.42
C GLY A 101 -1.72 -10.67 -5.60
N GLY A 102 -1.81 -9.89 -6.68
CA GLY A 102 -2.46 -10.29 -7.93
C GLY A 102 -1.56 -11.12 -8.84
N VAL A 103 -1.23 -10.61 -10.03
CA VAL A 103 -0.47 -11.32 -11.08
C VAL A 103 0.89 -11.82 -10.59
N PHE A 104 1.55 -11.09 -9.68
CA PHE A 104 2.90 -11.42 -9.19
C PHE A 104 2.91 -12.51 -8.11
N ARG A 105 1.74 -12.90 -7.59
CA ARG A 105 1.55 -14.00 -6.61
C ARG A 105 2.42 -13.89 -5.35
N ASN A 106 2.60 -12.69 -4.81
CA ASN A 106 3.18 -12.55 -3.48
C ASN A 106 2.22 -13.17 -2.45
N PRO A 107 2.71 -13.99 -1.50
CA PRO A 107 1.86 -14.57 -0.48
C PRO A 107 1.12 -13.49 0.32
N PHE A 108 -0.21 -13.61 0.45
CA PHE A 108 -1.02 -12.66 1.22
C PHE A 108 -0.52 -12.49 2.65
N GLU A 109 -0.02 -13.56 3.27
CA GLU A 109 0.60 -13.50 4.60
C GLU A 109 1.76 -12.50 4.63
N ILE A 110 2.68 -12.53 3.66
CA ILE A 110 3.83 -11.62 3.60
C ILE A 110 3.37 -10.18 3.42
N ILE A 111 2.42 -9.95 2.51
CA ILE A 111 1.85 -8.62 2.26
C ILE A 111 1.19 -8.08 3.55
N CYS A 112 0.36 -8.89 4.21
CA CYS A 112 -0.39 -8.47 5.39
C CYS A 112 0.53 -8.29 6.61
N ARG A 113 1.57 -9.10 6.76
CA ARG A 113 2.60 -8.89 7.80
C ARG A 113 3.33 -7.58 7.57
N ALA A 114 3.73 -7.27 6.33
CA ALA A 114 4.39 -6.00 6.00
C ALA A 114 3.51 -4.77 6.34
N ILE A 115 2.21 -4.82 6.04
CA ILE A 115 1.25 -3.78 6.46
C ILE A 115 1.18 -3.71 7.99
N SER A 116 1.04 -4.86 8.66
CA SER A 116 0.90 -4.93 10.12
C SER A 116 2.15 -4.43 10.86
N SER A 117 3.34 -4.63 10.31
CA SER A 117 4.59 -4.08 10.83
C SER A 117 4.64 -2.55 10.82
N CYS A 118 3.72 -1.90 10.10
CA CYS A 118 3.57 -0.44 10.08
C CYS A 118 2.53 0.05 11.10
N LYS A 119 2.02 -0.79 12.01
CA LYS A 119 1.00 -0.42 12.98
C LYS A 119 1.33 0.87 13.75
N ASP A 120 2.50 0.95 14.37
CA ASP A 120 2.86 2.08 15.24
C ASP A 120 2.86 3.41 14.49
N ILE A 121 3.28 3.40 13.22
CA ILE A 121 3.24 4.60 12.39
C ILE A 121 1.83 4.93 11.90
N ILE A 122 1.00 3.92 11.65
CA ILE A 122 -0.42 4.14 11.35
C ILE A 122 -1.09 4.85 12.54
N GLU A 123 -0.94 4.31 13.74
CA GLU A 123 -1.52 4.90 14.97
C GLU A 123 -0.99 6.31 15.23
N GLY A 124 0.34 6.50 15.13
CA GLY A 124 0.98 7.80 15.36
C GLY A 124 0.60 8.87 14.34
N SER A 125 0.23 8.48 13.12
CA SER A 125 -0.09 9.42 12.03
C SER A 125 -1.48 10.04 12.13
N GLY A 126 -2.43 9.39 12.81
CA GLY A 126 -3.83 9.82 12.84
C GLY A 126 -4.52 9.78 11.46
N LEU A 127 -3.99 9.01 10.50
CA LEU A 127 -4.57 8.81 9.18
C LEU A 127 -5.74 7.83 9.20
N ASP A 128 -6.70 8.05 8.32
CA ASP A 128 -7.73 7.08 7.96
C ASP A 128 -7.14 6.08 6.95
N VAL A 129 -6.65 4.93 7.44
CA VAL A 129 -5.99 3.91 6.60
C VAL A 129 -6.97 2.86 6.10
N TYR A 130 -7.00 2.68 4.78
CA TYR A 130 -7.86 1.73 4.07
C TYR A 130 -6.99 0.72 3.32
N VAL A 131 -7.22 -0.57 3.53
CA VAL A 131 -6.66 -1.63 2.68
C VAL A 131 -7.67 -1.97 1.59
N VAL A 132 -7.27 -1.84 0.33
CA VAL A 132 -8.15 -2.05 -0.82
C VAL A 132 -8.04 -3.49 -1.31
N CYS A 133 -9.15 -4.23 -1.26
CA CYS A 133 -9.30 -5.55 -1.86
C CYS A 133 -10.09 -5.44 -3.17
N PHE A 134 -9.65 -6.18 -4.20
CA PHE A 134 -10.31 -6.12 -5.51
C PHE A 134 -11.61 -6.94 -5.57
N ASP A 135 -11.68 -8.03 -4.81
CA ASP A 135 -12.80 -8.96 -4.78
C ASP A 135 -12.87 -9.69 -3.42
N ASP A 136 -13.93 -10.50 -3.26
CA ASP A 136 -14.15 -11.33 -2.07
C ASP A 136 -13.02 -12.33 -1.82
N PHE A 137 -12.35 -12.81 -2.87
CA PHE A 137 -11.21 -13.71 -2.72
C PHE A 137 -10.05 -13.00 -2.01
N CYS A 138 -9.70 -11.79 -2.44
CA CYS A 138 -8.69 -10.96 -1.81
C CYS A 138 -9.06 -10.66 -0.35
N PHE A 139 -10.32 -10.28 -0.10
CA PHE A 139 -10.81 -10.00 1.25
C PHE A 139 -10.65 -11.21 2.17
N ASN A 140 -11.15 -12.38 1.76
CA ASN A 140 -11.11 -13.60 2.54
C ASN A 140 -9.69 -14.08 2.84
N LYS A 141 -8.72 -13.79 1.95
CA LYS A 141 -7.30 -14.09 2.19
C LYS A 141 -6.61 -13.07 3.09
N THR A 142 -7.06 -11.83 3.09
CA THR A 142 -6.41 -10.71 3.79
C THR A 142 -6.92 -10.55 5.22
N TYR A 143 -8.24 -10.63 5.41
CA TYR A 143 -8.90 -10.34 6.68
C TYR A 143 -8.35 -11.16 7.87
N PRO A 144 -8.08 -12.48 7.75
CA PRO A 144 -7.53 -13.26 8.86
C PRO A 144 -6.19 -12.74 9.39
N TYR A 145 -5.36 -12.15 8.53
CA TYR A 145 -4.06 -11.60 8.91
C TYR A 145 -4.15 -10.16 9.43
N LEU A 146 -5.10 -9.36 8.93
CA LEU A 146 -5.21 -7.94 9.27
C LEU A 146 -6.24 -7.62 10.35
N ASN A 147 -7.13 -8.54 10.73
CA ASN A 147 -8.22 -8.23 11.67
C ASN A 147 -7.75 -7.62 13.01
N LYS A 148 -6.57 -8.03 13.50
CA LYS A 148 -5.99 -7.52 14.74
C LYS A 148 -5.48 -6.11 14.53
N THR A 149 -4.66 -5.91 13.51
CA THR A 149 -4.13 -4.60 13.13
C THR A 149 -5.26 -3.59 12.91
N ILE A 150 -6.30 -3.97 12.16
CA ILE A 150 -7.50 -3.15 11.90
C ILE A 150 -8.17 -2.68 13.20
N ARG A 151 -8.39 -3.61 14.14
CA ARG A 151 -9.00 -3.27 15.43
C ARG A 151 -8.14 -2.35 16.27
N GLU A 152 -6.82 -2.51 16.21
CA GLU A 152 -5.88 -1.72 17.01
C GLU A 152 -5.68 -0.31 16.42
N THR A 153 -5.60 -0.21 15.09
CA THR A 153 -5.37 1.07 14.40
C THR A 153 -6.64 1.85 14.07
N GLY A 154 -7.81 1.23 14.12
CA GLY A 154 -9.06 1.82 13.62
C GLY A 154 -9.17 1.88 12.09
N GLY A 155 -8.27 1.20 11.36
CA GLY A 155 -8.31 1.11 9.91
C GLY A 155 -9.49 0.29 9.38
N SER A 156 -9.55 0.08 8.06
CA SER A 156 -10.59 -0.79 7.46
C SER A 156 -10.14 -1.43 6.15
N ILE A 157 -10.85 -2.49 5.73
CA ILE A 157 -10.72 -3.06 4.38
C ILE A 157 -11.91 -2.60 3.56
N ILE A 158 -11.66 -2.17 2.32
CA ILE A 158 -12.69 -1.72 1.38
C ILE A 158 -12.56 -2.45 0.04
N GLU A 159 -13.63 -2.45 -0.73
CA GLU A 159 -13.66 -2.92 -2.12
C GLU A 159 -13.18 -1.81 -3.07
N ALA A 160 -12.56 -2.20 -4.20
CA ALA A 160 -11.96 -1.32 -5.21
C ALA A 160 -12.98 -0.65 -6.15
#